data_AF-A0A7J9BG74-F1
#
_entry.id   AF-A0A7J9BG74-F1
#
_cell.length_a   1.000
_cell.length_b   1.000
_cell.length_c   1.000
_cell.angle_alpha   90.00
_cell.angle_beta   90.00
_cell.angle_gamma   90.00
#
_symmetry.space_group_name_H-M   'P 1'
#
loop_
_entity.id
_entity.type
_entity.pdbx_description
1 polymer ?
#
loop_
_entity_poly.entity_id
_entity_poly.type
_entity_poly.pdbx_seq_one_letter_code
_entity_poly.pdbx_strand_id
1 'polypeptide(L)'
;MTDLEGNIVDVPNPSGRGPGYRYFGAAKKLPGVRELFEKPPELRKRRTRYDIYKRIDASYYGYRDEEDGVLARVEGPAEAKMRAEAEEEWRRVEEIRREARRGAKEVVSVGAAAREVLFEEEEDVVEEERREREEKERKDKEREFVVHVPLPDEKEIERMVVERKKMELLSKYASEGLLEEQSEAKDMLNIHR
;
A
#
# COMPACT_ATOMS: atom_id res chain seq x y z
N MET A 1 32.75 -38.71 -42.14
CA MET A 1 33.02 -39.91 -42.96
C MET A 1 34.16 -39.49 -43.85
N THR A 2 35.31 -40.15 -43.77
CA THR A 2 36.43 -39.84 -44.67
C THR A 2 36.30 -40.73 -45.90
N ASP A 3 36.61 -40.17 -47.06
CA ASP A 3 36.79 -40.92 -48.29
C ASP A 3 38.08 -41.76 -48.21
N LEU A 4 38.28 -42.65 -49.20
CA LEU A 4 39.41 -43.59 -49.27
C LEU A 4 40.79 -42.90 -49.31
N GLU A 5 40.82 -41.58 -49.50
CA GLU A 5 42.01 -40.73 -49.58
C GLU A 5 42.25 -39.93 -48.29
N GLY A 6 41.41 -40.12 -47.26
CA GLY A 6 41.60 -39.53 -45.94
C GLY A 6 41.12 -38.08 -45.80
N ASN A 7 40.37 -37.55 -46.76
CA ASN A 7 39.82 -36.19 -46.69
C ASN A 7 38.50 -36.18 -45.90
N ILE A 8 38.27 -35.11 -45.13
CA ILE A 8 37.07 -34.98 -44.30
C ILE A 8 35.91 -34.53 -45.20
N VAL A 9 35.00 -35.45 -45.50
CA VAL A 9 33.77 -35.14 -46.25
C VAL A 9 32.82 -34.37 -45.34
N ASP A 10 32.51 -33.12 -45.70
CA ASP A 10 31.58 -32.25 -45.01
C ASP A 10 30.14 -32.65 -45.36
N VAL A 11 29.55 -33.49 -44.51
CA VAL A 11 28.16 -33.95 -44.69
C VAL A 11 27.24 -32.98 -43.97
N PRO A 12 26.26 -32.36 -44.67
CA PRO A 12 25.43 -31.30 -44.11
C PRO A 12 24.73 -31.76 -42.82
N ASN A 13 25.05 -31.08 -41.72
CA ASN A 13 24.56 -31.41 -40.39
C ASN A 13 23.23 -30.68 -40.10
N PRO A 14 22.10 -31.37 -39.91
CA PRO A 14 20.83 -30.73 -39.56
C PRO A 14 20.83 -30.08 -38.17
N SER A 15 21.87 -30.33 -37.36
CA SER A 15 22.01 -29.84 -35.99
C SER A 15 22.90 -28.59 -35.86
N GLY A 16 23.43 -28.05 -36.96
CA GLY A 16 24.06 -26.72 -37.00
C GLY A 16 25.37 -26.53 -36.22
N ARG A 17 26.05 -27.60 -35.77
CA ARG A 17 27.39 -27.52 -35.14
C ARG A 17 28.42 -28.35 -35.91
N GLY A 18 29.64 -27.82 -35.98
CA GLY A 18 30.71 -28.17 -36.95
C GLY A 18 31.14 -29.64 -37.05
N PRO A 19 32.14 -29.95 -37.90
CA PRO A 19 32.52 -31.31 -38.26
C PRO A 19 33.15 -32.04 -37.05
N GLY A 20 32.33 -32.79 -36.32
CA GLY A 20 32.72 -33.59 -35.16
C GLY A 20 31.89 -34.86 -35.00
N TYR A 21 32.32 -35.72 -34.08
CA TYR A 21 31.69 -37.01 -33.74
C TYR A 21 30.18 -36.87 -33.54
N ARG A 22 29.41 -37.82 -34.08
CA ARG A 22 27.95 -37.85 -34.00
C ARG A 22 27.51 -38.76 -32.86
N TYR A 23 26.74 -38.19 -31.94
CA TYR A 23 26.17 -38.93 -30.82
C TYR A 23 24.77 -39.44 -31.19
N PHE A 24 24.56 -40.76 -31.15
CA PHE A 24 23.29 -41.42 -31.47
C PHE A 24 22.71 -42.15 -30.26
N GLY A 25 21.38 -42.26 -30.19
CA GLY A 25 20.68 -43.06 -29.18
C GLY A 25 21.11 -42.74 -27.74
N ALA A 26 21.58 -43.77 -27.02
CA ALA A 26 22.01 -43.66 -25.63
C ALA A 26 23.24 -42.74 -25.43
N ALA A 27 24.09 -42.59 -26.45
CA ALA A 27 25.28 -41.75 -26.36
C ALA A 27 24.94 -40.27 -26.14
N LYS A 28 23.76 -39.81 -26.57
CA LYS A 28 23.27 -38.44 -26.29
C LYS A 28 22.94 -38.19 -24.83
N LYS A 29 22.70 -39.26 -24.05
CA LYS A 29 22.31 -39.17 -22.64
C LYS A 29 23.51 -39.29 -21.69
N LEU A 30 24.71 -39.50 -22.21
CA LEU A 30 25.93 -39.55 -21.40
C LEU A 30 26.21 -38.17 -20.77
N PRO A 31 26.70 -38.13 -19.51
CA PRO A 31 27.15 -36.88 -18.89
C PRO A 31 28.23 -36.22 -19.77
N GLY A 32 28.22 -34.89 -19.86
CA GLY A 32 29.07 -34.13 -20.79
C GLY A 32 28.54 -34.05 -22.23
N VAL A 33 28.09 -35.16 -22.83
CA VAL A 33 27.47 -35.11 -24.18
C VAL A 33 26.06 -34.50 -24.11
N ARG A 34 25.30 -34.84 -23.07
CA ARG A 34 23.94 -34.32 -22.83
C ARG A 34 23.92 -32.80 -22.73
N GLU A 35 24.88 -32.23 -22.02
CA GLU A 35 25.06 -30.78 -21.82
C GLU A 35 25.34 -30.03 -23.13
N LEU A 36 25.98 -30.68 -24.12
CA LEU A 36 26.19 -30.09 -25.46
C LEU A 36 24.89 -29.92 -26.25
N PHE A 37 23.85 -30.68 -25.92
CA PHE A 37 22.54 -30.66 -26.58
C PHE A 37 21.43 -30.05 -25.72
N GLU A 38 21.65 -29.83 -24.42
CA GLU A 38 20.72 -29.14 -23.54
C GLU A 38 20.61 -27.68 -23.97
N LYS A 39 19.44 -27.27 -24.47
CA LYS A 39 19.17 -25.87 -24.80
C LYS A 39 19.16 -25.07 -23.51
N PRO A 40 19.81 -23.89 -23.46
CA PRO A 40 19.69 -23.02 -22.30
C PRO A 40 18.20 -22.75 -22.04
N PRO A 41 17.74 -22.78 -20.77
CA PRO A 41 16.34 -22.52 -20.46
C PRO A 41 15.96 -21.15 -21.02
N GLU A 42 14.83 -21.08 -21.72
CA GLU A 42 14.35 -19.81 -22.26
C GLU A 42 14.15 -18.82 -21.11
N LEU A 43 14.87 -17.70 -21.17
CA LEU A 43 14.73 -16.64 -20.18
C LEU A 43 13.28 -16.13 -20.23
N ARG A 44 12.55 -16.29 -19.12
CA ARG A 44 11.21 -15.73 -18.98
C ARG A 44 11.30 -14.22 -19.17
N LYS A 45 10.68 -13.70 -20.22
CA LYS A 45 10.63 -12.25 -20.46
C LYS A 45 9.89 -11.58 -19.30
N ARG A 46 10.50 -10.57 -18.69
CA ARG A 46 9.82 -9.71 -17.71
C ARG A 46 8.73 -8.92 -18.43
N ARG A 47 7.65 -8.58 -17.71
CA ARG A 47 6.61 -7.69 -18.25
C ARG A 47 7.25 -6.37 -18.65
N THR A 48 6.97 -5.93 -19.86
CA THR A 48 7.41 -4.62 -20.34
C THR A 48 6.48 -3.54 -19.78
N ARG A 49 6.92 -2.27 -19.78
CA ARG A 49 6.05 -1.15 -19.40
C ARG A 49 4.79 -1.09 -20.25
N TYR A 50 4.90 -1.43 -21.54
CA TYR A 50 3.76 -1.53 -22.45
C TYR A 50 2.72 -2.58 -21.99
N ASP A 51 3.17 -3.74 -21.49
CA ASP A 51 2.26 -4.79 -20.98
C ASP A 51 1.57 -4.42 -19.66
N ILE A 52 2.13 -3.45 -18.94
CA ILE A 52 1.56 -2.87 -17.73
C ILE A 52 0.52 -1.82 -18.15
N TYR A 53 0.92 -0.86 -18.98
CA TYR A 53 0.02 0.21 -19.47
C TYR A 53 -1.19 -0.33 -20.24
N LYS A 54 -1.05 -1.45 -20.95
CA LYS A 54 -2.17 -2.12 -21.61
C LYS A 54 -3.26 -2.62 -20.65
N ARG A 55 -2.94 -2.77 -19.36
CA ARG A 55 -3.88 -3.20 -18.30
C ARG A 55 -4.28 -2.05 -17.36
N ILE A 56 -3.79 -0.85 -17.61
CA ILE A 56 -4.21 0.34 -16.86
C ILE A 56 -5.46 0.86 -17.57
N ASP A 57 -6.61 0.51 -17.02
CA ASP A 57 -7.92 0.90 -17.54
C ASP A 57 -8.46 2.13 -16.79
N ALA A 58 -9.60 2.68 -17.21
CA ALA A 58 -10.25 3.81 -16.53
C ALA A 58 -10.51 3.55 -15.03
N SER A 59 -10.70 2.28 -14.64
CA SER A 59 -10.81 1.86 -13.25
C SER A 59 -9.57 2.17 -12.41
N TYR A 60 -8.37 2.18 -13.00
CA TYR A 60 -7.15 2.59 -12.28
C TYR A 60 -7.18 4.07 -11.87
N TYR A 61 -7.89 4.89 -12.65
CA TYR A 61 -8.08 6.31 -12.39
C TYR A 61 -9.37 6.62 -11.60
N GLY A 62 -10.04 5.59 -11.06
CA GLY A 62 -11.22 5.77 -10.20
C GLY A 62 -12.51 6.17 -10.94
N TYR A 63 -12.52 6.23 -12.27
CA TYR A 63 -13.72 6.62 -13.04
C TYR A 63 -14.93 5.71 -12.84
N ARG A 64 -14.77 4.52 -12.23
CA ARG A 64 -15.85 3.56 -11.98
C ARG A 64 -16.37 3.60 -10.55
N ASP A 65 -15.67 4.30 -9.64
CA ASP A 65 -16.02 4.34 -8.22
C ASP A 65 -17.26 5.22 -7.96
N GLU A 66 -17.58 6.14 -8.88
CA GLU A 66 -18.83 6.91 -8.82
C GLU A 66 -20.05 6.10 -9.31
N GLU A 67 -19.84 5.08 -10.17
CA GLU A 67 -20.93 4.32 -10.81
C GLU A 67 -21.50 3.20 -9.95
N ASP A 68 -20.77 2.73 -8.93
CA ASP A 68 -21.21 1.61 -8.07
C ASP A 68 -22.27 2.02 -7.03
N GLY A 69 -22.46 3.33 -6.83
CA GLY A 69 -23.39 3.91 -5.87
C GLY A 69 -23.04 3.65 -4.40
N VAL A 70 -21.85 3.11 -4.10
CA VAL A 70 -21.37 2.89 -2.73
C VAL A 70 -21.09 4.25 -2.09
N LEU A 71 -20.42 5.14 -2.82
CA LEU A 71 -20.06 6.47 -2.35
C LEU A 71 -21.32 7.28 -1.97
N ALA A 72 -22.32 7.34 -2.85
CA ALA A 72 -23.58 8.04 -2.62
C ALA A 72 -24.34 7.56 -1.36
N ARG A 73 -24.28 6.25 -1.05
CA ARG A 73 -24.91 5.67 0.15
C ARG A 73 -24.24 6.10 1.44
N VAL A 74 -22.92 6.30 1.42
CA VAL A 74 -22.12 6.66 2.60
C VAL A 74 -22.10 8.18 2.78
N GLU A 75 -21.98 8.94 1.71
CA GLU A 75 -21.91 10.40 1.74
C GLU A 75 -23.24 11.04 2.14
N GLY A 76 -24.39 10.57 1.64
CA GLY A 76 -25.70 11.14 1.97
C GLY A 76 -25.97 11.30 3.48
N PRO A 77 -25.84 10.26 4.32
CA PRO A 77 -26.03 10.39 5.76
C PRO A 77 -24.94 11.21 6.45
N ALA A 78 -23.71 11.23 5.92
CA ALA A 78 -22.63 12.05 6.46
C ALA A 78 -22.87 13.54 6.18
N GLU A 79 -23.23 13.89 4.94
CA GLU A 79 -23.57 15.24 4.51
C GLU A 79 -24.78 15.78 5.30
N ALA A 80 -25.81 14.96 5.50
CA ALA A 80 -26.98 15.35 6.28
C ALA A 80 -26.63 15.72 7.72
N LYS A 81 -25.73 14.97 8.37
CA LYS A 81 -25.27 15.28 9.73
C LYS A 81 -24.48 16.58 9.76
N MET A 82 -23.52 16.75 8.84
CA MET A 82 -22.73 17.97 8.75
C MET A 82 -23.60 19.19 8.49
N ARG A 83 -24.61 19.07 7.63
CA ARG A 83 -25.55 20.15 7.35
C ARG A 83 -26.39 20.49 8.57
N ALA A 84 -26.88 19.51 9.31
CA ALA A 84 -27.63 19.73 10.54
C ALA A 84 -26.78 20.45 11.61
N GLU A 85 -25.53 20.03 11.82
CA GLU A 85 -24.60 20.68 12.74
C GLU A 85 -24.33 22.14 12.31
N ALA A 86 -24.09 22.37 11.02
CA ALA A 86 -23.89 23.72 10.48
C ALA A 86 -25.13 24.62 10.65
N GLU A 87 -26.33 24.08 10.45
CA GLU A 87 -27.59 24.80 10.67
C GLU A 87 -27.81 25.14 12.15
N GLU A 88 -27.44 24.24 13.07
CA GLU A 88 -27.53 24.49 14.51
C GLU A 88 -26.56 25.58 14.95
N GLU A 89 -25.29 25.50 14.52
CA GLU A 89 -24.30 26.54 14.80
C GLU A 89 -24.74 27.88 14.22
N TRP A 90 -25.26 27.88 12.98
CA TRP A 90 -25.80 29.09 12.36
C TRP A 90 -26.95 29.69 13.17
N ARG A 91 -27.89 28.88 13.66
CA ARG A 91 -28.96 29.37 14.54
C ARG A 91 -28.43 29.93 15.86
N ARG A 92 -27.45 29.28 16.51
CA ARG A 92 -26.84 29.79 17.75
C ARG A 92 -26.19 31.15 17.52
N VAL A 93 -25.43 31.27 16.43
CA VAL A 93 -24.81 32.53 16.02
C VAL A 93 -25.86 33.59 15.69
N GLU A 94 -26.95 33.21 15.02
CA GLU A 94 -28.05 34.13 14.68
C GLU A 94 -28.78 34.62 15.94
N GLU A 95 -29.00 33.75 16.94
CA GLU A 95 -29.59 34.12 18.23
C GLU A 95 -28.69 35.07 19.02
N ILE A 96 -27.39 34.79 19.11
CA ILE A 96 -26.40 35.70 19.73
C ILE A 96 -26.39 37.05 19.00
N ARG A 97 -26.39 37.03 17.65
CA ARG A 97 -26.46 38.23 16.83
C ARG A 97 -27.75 39.00 17.07
N ARG A 98 -28.88 38.32 17.25
CA ARG A 98 -30.19 38.91 17.53
C ARG A 98 -30.27 39.52 18.92
N GLU A 99 -29.70 38.88 19.93
CA GLU A 99 -29.59 39.39 21.29
C GLU A 99 -28.68 40.62 21.35
N ALA A 100 -27.51 40.55 20.71
CA ALA A 100 -26.63 41.71 20.53
C ALA A 100 -27.34 42.86 19.79
N ARG A 101 -28.14 42.56 18.77
CA ARG A 101 -28.95 43.55 18.05
C ARG A 101 -30.10 44.12 18.91
N ARG A 102 -30.69 43.35 19.81
CA ARG A 102 -31.69 43.85 20.77
C ARG A 102 -31.06 44.79 21.80
N GLY A 103 -29.86 44.45 22.31
CA GLY A 103 -29.08 45.37 23.16
C GLY A 103 -28.61 46.63 22.44
N ALA A 104 -28.23 46.51 21.17
CA ALA A 104 -27.84 47.66 20.33
C ALA A 104 -29.03 48.53 19.91
N LYS A 105 -30.27 48.02 19.92
CA LYS A 105 -31.48 48.79 19.57
C LYS A 105 -31.79 49.91 20.57
N GLU A 106 -31.17 49.89 21.75
CA GLU A 106 -31.23 50.98 22.73
C GLU A 106 -30.20 52.11 22.44
N VAL A 107 -29.19 51.87 21.59
CA VAL A 107 -28.08 52.81 21.34
C VAL A 107 -28.01 53.34 19.89
N VAL A 108 -28.75 52.76 18.94
CA VAL A 108 -28.68 53.10 17.51
C VAL A 108 -29.94 53.83 17.01
N SER A 109 -30.32 54.92 17.69
CA SER A 109 -31.26 55.91 17.12
C SER A 109 -30.55 57.09 16.43
N VAL A 110 -29.21 57.05 16.29
CA VAL A 110 -28.42 58.19 15.74
C VAL A 110 -27.60 57.83 14.48
N GLY A 111 -27.52 56.57 14.05
CA GLY A 111 -26.54 56.14 13.04
C GLY A 111 -27.09 55.75 11.66
N ALA A 112 -28.11 56.41 11.12
CA ALA A 112 -28.75 56.00 9.86
C ALA A 112 -28.10 56.55 8.56
N ALA A 113 -26.95 57.23 8.64
CA ALA A 113 -26.37 57.99 7.53
C ALA A 113 -25.04 57.43 6.98
N ALA A 114 -24.75 56.13 7.13
CA ALA A 114 -23.50 55.52 6.69
C ALA A 114 -23.75 54.24 5.87
N ARG A 115 -24.54 54.32 4.80
CA ARG A 115 -24.90 53.14 3.98
C ARG A 115 -24.52 53.23 2.49
N GLU A 116 -23.65 54.16 2.10
CA GLU A 116 -23.28 54.35 0.68
C GLU A 116 -21.76 54.34 0.43
N VAL A 117 -20.95 53.75 1.32
CA VAL A 117 -19.48 53.63 1.16
C VAL A 117 -18.98 52.21 1.52
N LEU A 118 -19.83 51.19 1.39
CA LEU A 118 -19.53 49.82 1.86
C LEU A 118 -19.50 48.76 0.74
N PHE A 119 -19.35 49.17 -0.53
CA PHE A 119 -19.33 48.23 -1.65
C PHE A 119 -17.94 48.00 -2.25
N GLU A 120 -17.00 48.96 -2.14
CA GLU A 120 -15.61 48.74 -2.58
C GLU A 120 -14.78 47.99 -1.53
N GLU A 121 -14.97 48.26 -0.23
CA GLU A 121 -14.26 47.55 0.83
C GLU A 121 -14.73 46.08 1.01
N GLU A 122 -15.97 45.74 0.64
CA GLU A 122 -16.46 44.35 0.71
C GLU A 122 -15.85 43.46 -0.39
N GLU A 123 -15.57 43.99 -1.60
CA GLU A 123 -14.89 43.21 -2.65
C GLU A 123 -13.41 43.00 -2.32
N ASP A 124 -12.73 44.00 -1.76
CA ASP A 124 -11.32 43.89 -1.35
C ASP A 124 -11.14 42.92 -0.17
N VAL A 125 -12.06 42.92 0.81
CA VAL A 125 -12.05 41.96 1.94
C VAL A 125 -12.38 40.53 1.46
N VAL A 126 -13.26 40.37 0.47
CA VAL A 126 -13.59 39.04 -0.10
C VAL A 126 -12.45 38.51 -0.97
N GLU A 127 -11.71 39.36 -1.68
CA GLU A 127 -10.50 38.94 -2.41
C GLU A 127 -9.37 38.57 -1.46
N GLU A 128 -9.19 39.33 -0.37
CA GLU A 128 -8.20 39.04 0.67
C GLU A 128 -8.54 37.74 1.42
N GLU A 129 -9.80 37.51 1.79
CA GLU A 129 -10.27 36.28 2.44
C GLU A 129 -10.11 35.06 1.51
N ARG A 130 -10.31 35.23 0.20
CA ARG A 130 -10.08 34.18 -0.80
C ARG A 130 -8.60 33.86 -0.95
N ARG A 131 -7.72 34.87 -0.95
CA ARG A 131 -6.26 34.69 -0.96
C ARG A 131 -5.76 34.04 0.33
N GLU A 132 -6.26 34.44 1.48
CA GLU A 132 -5.93 33.82 2.76
C GLU A 132 -6.38 32.35 2.80
N ARG A 133 -7.55 32.02 2.26
CA ARG A 133 -8.03 30.65 2.16
C ARG A 133 -7.19 29.81 1.20
N GLU A 134 -6.81 30.36 0.05
CA GLU A 134 -5.89 29.70 -0.90
C GLU A 134 -4.48 29.52 -0.32
N GLU A 135 -3.99 30.48 0.47
CA GLU A 135 -2.71 30.39 1.16
C GLU A 135 -2.76 29.38 2.32
N LYS A 136 -3.90 29.29 3.01
CA LYS A 136 -4.15 28.29 4.06
C LYS A 136 -4.29 26.89 3.48
N GLU A 137 -4.97 26.72 2.35
CA GLU A 137 -5.01 25.44 1.62
C GLU A 137 -3.64 25.04 1.06
N ARG A 138 -2.81 26.00 0.65
CA ARG A 138 -1.40 25.74 0.29
C ARG A 138 -0.58 25.31 1.50
N LYS A 139 -0.73 25.99 2.64
CA LYS A 139 -0.07 25.62 3.90
C LYS A 139 -0.55 24.26 4.44
N ASP A 140 -1.82 23.93 4.25
CA ASP A 140 -2.40 22.63 4.63
C ASP A 140 -1.97 21.50 3.67
N LYS A 141 -1.71 21.80 2.40
CA LYS A 141 -1.08 20.88 1.44
C LYS A 141 0.42 20.71 1.66
N GLU A 142 1.11 21.74 2.16
CA GLU A 142 2.53 21.69 2.55
C GLU A 142 2.74 20.97 3.89
N ARG A 143 1.73 20.93 4.75
CA ARG A 143 1.69 20.04 5.92
C ARG A 143 1.44 18.61 5.45
N GLU A 144 2.50 17.95 5.01
CA GLU A 144 2.49 16.51 4.76
C GLU A 144 1.83 15.80 5.95
N PHE A 145 0.74 15.09 5.68
CA PHE A 145 -0.04 14.37 6.68
C PHE A 145 0.79 13.20 7.23
N VAL A 146 1.57 13.46 8.29
CA VAL A 146 2.37 12.44 8.98
C VAL A 146 1.51 11.79 10.07
N VAL A 147 0.95 10.63 9.77
CA VAL A 147 0.31 9.78 10.79
C VAL A 147 1.41 9.12 11.61
N HIS A 148 1.57 9.56 12.86
CA HIS A 148 2.50 8.92 13.77
C HIS A 148 1.88 7.61 14.28
N VAL A 149 2.28 6.50 13.64
CA VAL A 149 2.00 5.16 14.17
C VAL A 149 2.82 4.99 15.45
N PRO A 150 2.21 4.61 16.60
CA PRO A 150 2.96 4.30 17.80
C PRO A 150 3.79 3.04 17.54
N LEU A 151 5.07 3.24 17.25
CA LEU A 151 6.04 2.16 17.10
C LEU A 151 6.65 1.85 18.47
N PRO A 152 6.69 0.56 18.88
CA PRO A 152 7.36 0.19 20.11
C PRO A 152 8.85 0.50 20.03
N ASP A 153 9.42 0.94 21.15
CA ASP A 153 10.85 1.24 21.26
C ASP A 153 11.69 -0.03 21.10
N GLU A 154 12.95 0.10 20.70
CA GLU A 154 13.87 -1.03 20.46
C GLU A 154 13.95 -1.99 21.67
N LYS A 155 13.96 -1.43 22.90
CA LYS A 155 13.96 -2.21 24.15
C LYS A 155 12.68 -3.02 24.36
N GLU A 156 11.54 -2.49 23.91
CA GLU A 156 10.25 -3.17 24.01
C GLU A 156 10.18 -4.33 23.00
N ILE A 157 10.69 -4.11 21.78
CA ILE A 157 10.84 -5.16 20.77
C ILE A 157 11.72 -6.30 21.31
N GLU A 158 12.86 -5.99 21.91
CA GLU A 158 13.74 -7.00 22.49
C GLU A 158 13.04 -7.85 23.56
N ARG A 159 12.30 -7.21 24.48
CA ARG A 159 11.54 -7.92 25.52
C ARG A 159 10.49 -8.85 24.91
N MET A 160 9.69 -8.35 23.96
CA MET A 160 8.68 -9.16 23.28
C MET A 160 9.30 -10.36 22.53
N VAL A 161 10.45 -10.15 21.88
CA VAL A 161 11.17 -11.23 21.18
C VAL A 161 11.67 -12.27 22.16
N VAL A 162 12.21 -11.87 23.31
CA VAL A 162 12.67 -12.78 24.35
C VAL A 162 11.50 -13.58 24.93
N GLU A 163 10.38 -12.92 25.25
CA GLU A 163 9.18 -13.58 25.76
C GLU A 163 8.61 -14.59 24.76
N ARG A 164 8.50 -14.20 23.48
CA ARG A 164 8.05 -15.09 22.41
C ARG A 164 8.94 -16.30 22.26
N LYS A 165 10.27 -16.12 22.27
CA LYS A 165 11.23 -17.24 22.22
C LYS A 165 11.14 -18.12 23.46
N LYS A 166 10.95 -17.55 24.64
CA LYS A 166 10.75 -18.30 25.88
C LYS A 166 9.49 -19.17 25.79
N MET A 167 8.38 -18.61 25.34
CA MET A 167 7.14 -19.36 25.12
C MET A 167 7.31 -20.47 24.08
N GLU A 168 8.01 -20.20 22.98
CA GLU A 168 8.28 -21.20 21.94
C GLU A 168 9.14 -22.36 22.48
N LEU A 169 10.16 -22.06 23.30
CA LEU A 169 10.97 -23.10 23.95
C LEU A 169 10.17 -23.90 24.98
N LEU A 170 9.34 -23.23 25.79
CA LEU A 170 8.44 -23.92 26.72
C LEU A 170 7.44 -24.81 25.97
N SER A 171 6.88 -24.32 24.87
CA SER A 171 5.97 -25.10 24.03
C SER A 171 6.67 -26.33 23.42
N LYS A 172 7.94 -26.22 23.04
CA LYS A 172 8.71 -27.33 22.44
C LYS A 172 9.21 -28.34 23.46
N TYR A 173 9.69 -27.87 24.61
CA TYR A 173 10.47 -28.68 25.56
C TYR A 173 9.79 -28.90 26.92
N ALA A 174 8.69 -28.19 27.18
CA ALA A 174 7.86 -28.36 28.35
C ALA A 174 6.39 -28.58 27.93
N SER A 175 6.17 -29.13 26.73
CA SER A 175 4.88 -29.68 26.36
C SER A 175 4.53 -30.80 27.33
N GLU A 176 3.26 -30.85 27.73
CA GLU A 176 2.76 -31.84 28.70
C GLU A 176 3.12 -33.27 28.25
N GLY A 177 2.95 -33.57 26.96
CA GLY A 177 3.33 -34.87 26.40
C GLY A 177 4.82 -35.20 26.49
N LEU A 178 5.74 -34.24 26.28
CA LEU A 178 7.18 -34.52 26.41
C LEU A 178 7.59 -34.75 27.87
N LEU A 179 6.93 -34.07 28.82
CA LEU A 179 7.16 -34.26 30.25
C LEU A 179 6.64 -35.63 30.71
N GLU A 180 5.48 -36.06 30.21
CA GLU A 180 4.94 -37.40 30.44
C GLU A 180 5.89 -38.48 29.88
N GLU A 181 6.30 -38.38 28.62
CA GLU A 181 7.28 -39.28 28.00
C GLU A 181 8.61 -39.32 28.79
N GLN A 182 9.08 -38.16 29.27
CA GLN A 182 10.28 -38.10 30.09
C GLN A 182 10.09 -38.82 31.43
N SER A 183 8.91 -38.70 32.06
CA SER A 183 8.61 -39.37 33.33
C SER A 183 8.51 -40.88 33.16
N GLU A 184 7.81 -41.36 32.13
CA GLU A 184 7.71 -42.78 31.79
C GLU A 184 9.09 -43.37 31.49
N ALA A 185 9.91 -42.67 30.70
CA ALA A 185 11.27 -43.11 30.41
C ALA A 185 12.16 -43.20 31.66
N LYS A 186 12.02 -42.25 32.60
CA LYS A 186 12.75 -42.30 33.88
C LYS A 186 12.31 -43.46 34.76
N ASP A 187 11.01 -43.75 34.80
CA ASP A 187 10.45 -44.88 35.54
C ASP A 187 10.93 -46.21 34.95
N MET A 188 10.96 -46.34 33.62
CA MET A 188 11.51 -47.50 32.92
C MET A 188 13.01 -47.70 33.18
N LEU A 189 13.75 -46.60 33.34
CA LEU A 189 15.18 -46.63 33.66
C LEU A 189 15.46 -46.72 35.17
N ASN A 190 14.42 -46.73 36.01
CA ASN A 190 14.50 -46.75 37.46
C ASN A 190 15.37 -45.61 38.04
N ILE A 191 15.37 -44.45 37.36
CA ILE A 191 16.13 -43.26 37.76
C ILE A 191 15.18 -42.36 38.56
N HIS A 192 15.14 -42.57 39.87
CA HIS A 192 14.45 -41.68 40.79
C HIS A 192 15.47 -40.66 41.33
N ARG A 193 15.27 -39.38 41.01
CA ARG A 193 16.07 -38.28 41.55
C ARG A 193 15.16 -37.25 42.20
#